data_AF-A0A2R6EG05-F1
#
_entry.id   AF-A0A2R6EG05-F1
#
_cell.length_a   1.000
_cell.length_b   1.000
_cell.length_c   1.000
_cell.angle_alpha   90.00
_cell.angle_beta   90.00
_cell.angle_gamma   90.00
#
_symmetry.space_group_name_H-M   'P 1'
#
loop_
_entity.id
_entity.type
_entity.pdbx_description
1 polymer ?
#
loop_
_entity_poly.entity_id
_entity_poly.type
_entity_poly.pdbx_seq_one_letter_code
_entity_poly.pdbx_strand_id
1 'polypeptide(L)'
;MDFRFRHLVLGTTGLTFGLILLGVYTGAMGAGLACAGRWPLCDGAVFGLFPANWPSFIEWFHRFVAMITGFAILGTAVAAWRGDHERRIRLASAVALVVLPVQVLLGANTIFNFGVLA
;
A
#
# COMPACT_ATOMS: atom_id res chain seq x y z
N MET A 1 26.35 -1.56 7.82
CA MET A 1 24.92 -1.90 7.85
C MET A 1 24.73 -3.14 8.71
N ASP A 2 23.94 -3.06 9.77
CA ASP A 2 23.68 -4.21 10.63
C ASP A 2 22.86 -5.28 9.90
N PHE A 3 23.08 -6.55 10.23
CA PHE A 3 22.36 -7.68 9.62
C PHE A 3 20.84 -7.50 9.76
N ARG A 4 20.36 -7.04 10.92
CA ARG A 4 18.93 -6.77 11.17
C ARG A 4 18.36 -5.70 10.26
N PHE A 5 19.07 -4.58 10.07
CA PHE A 5 18.62 -3.50 9.20
C PHE A 5 18.58 -3.94 7.73
N ARG A 6 19.57 -4.74 7.29
CA ARG A 6 19.58 -5.30 5.93
C ARG A 6 18.34 -6.16 5.65
N HIS A 7 17.94 -7.01 6.60
CA HIS A 7 16.73 -7.83 6.44
C HIS A 7 15.46 -6.99 6.40
N LEU A 8 15.39 -5.93 7.21
CA LEU A 8 14.25 -5.00 7.20
C LEU A 8 14.11 -4.29 5.85
N VAL A 9 15.20 -3.78 5.29
CA VAL A 9 15.21 -3.11 3.98
C VAL A 9 14.83 -4.07 2.86
N LEU A 10 15.42 -5.28 2.85
CA LEU A 10 15.11 -6.30 1.86
C LEU A 10 13.64 -6.75 1.94
N GLY A 11 13.15 -7.01 3.15
CA GLY A 11 11.76 -7.39 3.39
C GLY A 11 10.79 -6.30 2.93
N THR A 12 11.06 -5.04 3.28
CA THR A 12 10.24 -3.90 2.86
C THR A 12 10.25 -3.70 1.35
N THR A 13 11.41 -3.91 0.71
CA THR A 13 11.54 -3.83 -0.76
C THR A 13 10.74 -4.94 -1.43
N GLY A 14 10.84 -6.17 -0.94
CA GLY A 14 10.07 -7.31 -1.44
C GLY A 14 8.57 -7.12 -1.27
N LEU A 15 8.12 -6.64 -0.10
CA LEU A 15 6.72 -6.29 0.16
C LEU A 15 6.21 -5.21 -0.80
N THR A 16 7.00 -4.14 -1.01
CA THR A 16 6.64 -3.06 -1.93
C THR A 16 6.53 -3.56 -3.36
N PHE A 17 7.46 -4.41 -3.81
CA PHE A 17 7.40 -5.01 -5.14
C PHE A 17 6.17 -5.91 -5.30
N GLY A 18 5.88 -6.76 -4.31
CA GLY A 18 4.67 -7.59 -4.30
C GLY A 18 3.38 -6.74 -4.33
N LEU A 19 3.35 -5.63 -3.59
CA LEU A 19 2.23 -4.69 -3.60
C LEU A 19 2.00 -4.08 -4.98
N ILE A 20 3.08 -3.68 -5.69
CA ILE A 20 3.00 -3.15 -7.06
C ILE A 20 2.36 -4.19 -7.99
N LEU A 21 2.84 -5.44 -7.96
CA LEU A 21 2.28 -6.52 -8.78
C LEU A 21 0.80 -6.78 -8.46
N LEU A 22 0.44 -6.77 -7.17
CA LEU A 22 -0.93 -6.94 -6.73
C LEU A 22 -1.85 -5.78 -7.19
N GLY A 23 -1.32 -4.55 -7.22
CA GLY A 23 -2.03 -3.39 -7.76
C GLY A 23 -2.28 -3.51 -9.26
N VAL A 24 -1.26 -3.92 -10.03
CA VAL A 24 -1.40 -4.21 -11.47
C VAL A 24 -2.44 -5.30 -11.71
N TYR A 25 -2.42 -6.38 -10.92
CA TYR A 25 -3.40 -7.45 -10.99
C TYR A 25 -4.82 -6.95 -10.69
N THR A 26 -5.01 -6.13 -9.65
CA THR A 26 -6.31 -5.55 -9.28
C THR A 26 -6.89 -4.71 -10.42
N GLY A 27 -6.05 -3.89 -11.07
CA GLY A 27 -6.43 -3.12 -12.25
C GLY A 27 -6.78 -3.99 -13.45
N ALA A 28 -5.97 -5.01 -13.74
CA ALA A 28 -6.19 -5.95 -14.84
C ALA A 28 -7.48 -6.76 -14.69
N MET A 29 -7.87 -7.07 -13.46
CA MET A 29 -9.14 -7.76 -13.15
C MET A 29 -10.36 -6.84 -13.17
N GLY A 30 -10.19 -5.53 -13.40
CA GLY A 30 -11.28 -4.55 -13.31
C GLY A 30 -11.85 -4.40 -11.90
N ALA A 31 -11.11 -4.83 -10.87
CA ALA A 31 -11.59 -4.87 -9.49
C ALA A 31 -11.42 -3.54 -8.75
N GLY A 32 -10.85 -2.50 -9.37
CA GLY A 32 -10.54 -1.22 -8.70
C GLY A 32 -11.74 -0.39 -8.21
N LEU A 33 -12.97 -0.84 -8.46
CA LEU A 33 -14.22 -0.22 -8.00
C LEU A 33 -15.16 -1.24 -7.34
N ALA A 34 -14.68 -2.46 -7.08
CA ALA A 34 -15.50 -3.57 -6.62
C ALA A 34 -16.04 -3.37 -5.20
N CYS A 35 -15.35 -2.61 -4.36
CA CYS A 35 -15.78 -2.18 -3.02
C CYS A 35 -16.93 -1.15 -3.02
N ALA A 36 -17.80 -1.15 -4.04
CA ALA A 36 -18.94 -0.25 -4.20
C ALA A 36 -18.59 1.24 -4.12
N GLY A 37 -17.41 1.62 -4.64
CA GLY A 37 -16.91 3.00 -4.59
C GLY A 37 -16.57 3.51 -3.18
N ARG A 38 -16.49 2.62 -2.19
CA ARG A 38 -16.17 2.99 -0.81
C ARG A 38 -14.66 3.00 -0.62
N TRP A 39 -14.17 4.00 0.08
CA TRP A 39 -12.78 4.11 0.51
C TRP A 39 -12.74 4.92 1.81
N PRO A 40 -12.02 4.49 2.86
CA PRO A 40 -11.11 3.34 2.93
C PRO A 40 -11.79 1.98 3.16
N LEU A 41 -13.08 1.98 3.51
CA LEU A 41 -13.91 0.79 3.72
C LEU A 41 -14.31 0.11 2.39
N CYS A 42 -14.90 -1.06 2.48
CA CYS A 42 -15.47 -1.87 1.40
C CYS A 42 -17.00 -2.13 1.59
N ASP A 43 -17.53 -3.23 1.06
CA ASP A 43 -18.97 -3.46 0.82
C ASP A 43 -19.63 -4.57 1.69
N GLY A 44 -18.89 -5.21 2.59
CA GLY A 44 -19.35 -6.38 3.37
C GLY A 44 -20.08 -6.08 4.69
N ALA A 45 -20.54 -7.15 5.34
CA ALA A 45 -21.52 -7.10 6.44
C ALA A 45 -21.03 -6.42 7.74
N VAL A 46 -19.73 -6.43 8.03
CA VAL A 46 -19.18 -5.81 9.25
C VAL A 46 -18.93 -4.33 8.99
N PHE A 47 -19.98 -3.50 9.00
CA PHE A 47 -19.92 -2.05 8.74
C PHE A 47 -19.25 -1.66 7.41
N GLY A 48 -19.24 -2.54 6.41
CA GLY A 48 -18.47 -2.35 5.18
C GLY A 48 -16.98 -2.57 5.34
N LEU A 49 -16.47 -3.18 6.41
CA LEU A 49 -15.03 -3.35 6.60
C LEU A 49 -14.42 -4.45 5.71
N PHE A 50 -15.18 -5.51 5.44
CA PHE A 50 -14.75 -6.69 4.68
C PHE A 50 -15.37 -6.72 3.28
N PRO A 51 -14.85 -7.54 2.35
CA PRO A 51 -15.46 -7.70 1.03
C PRO A 51 -16.73 -8.56 1.07
N ALA A 52 -17.73 -8.23 0.25
CA ALA A 52 -18.96 -9.01 0.11
C ALA A 52 -18.86 -10.14 -0.94
N ASN A 53 -17.96 -10.00 -1.91
CA ASN A 53 -17.81 -10.93 -3.03
C ASN A 53 -16.34 -11.01 -3.49
N TRP A 54 -16.07 -11.89 -4.47
CA TRP A 54 -14.71 -12.14 -4.93
C TRP A 54 -14.01 -10.94 -5.58
N PRO A 55 -14.64 -10.18 -6.51
CA PRO A 55 -14.08 -8.90 -6.97
C PRO A 55 -13.73 -7.93 -5.84
N SER A 56 -14.63 -7.73 -4.86
CA SER A 56 -14.37 -6.86 -3.70
C SER A 56 -13.20 -7.36 -2.87
N PHE A 57 -13.02 -8.68 -2.77
CA PHE A 57 -11.88 -9.27 -2.07
C PHE A 57 -10.55 -8.91 -2.72
N ILE A 58 -10.46 -8.90 -4.06
CA ILE A 58 -9.21 -8.53 -4.76
C ILE A 58 -8.81 -7.09 -4.39
N GLU A 59 -9.76 -6.15 -4.45
CA GLU A 59 -9.51 -4.75 -4.11
C GLU A 59 -9.17 -4.57 -2.63
N TRP A 60 -9.96 -5.18 -1.74
CA TRP A 60 -9.75 -5.14 -0.30
C TRP A 60 -8.39 -5.72 0.09
N PHE A 61 -7.99 -6.85 -0.51
CA PHE A 61 -6.73 -7.51 -0.23
C PHE A 61 -5.54 -6.65 -0.68
N HIS A 62 -5.65 -5.98 -1.84
CA HIS A 62 -4.66 -4.99 -2.25
C HIS A 62 -4.49 -3.87 -1.22
N ARG A 63 -5.60 -3.29 -0.72
CA ARG A 63 -5.58 -2.24 0.33
C ARG A 63 -4.96 -2.75 1.64
N PHE A 64 -5.27 -3.98 2.03
CA PHE A 64 -4.71 -4.61 3.23
C PHE A 64 -3.19 -4.78 3.14
N VAL A 65 -2.69 -5.29 2.02
CA VAL A 65 -1.24 -5.42 1.77
C VAL A 65 -0.57 -4.05 1.68
N ALA A 66 -1.26 -3.04 1.12
CA ALA A 66 -0.76 -1.66 1.08
C ALA A 66 -0.54 -1.10 2.49
N MET A 67 -1.46 -1.35 3.42
CA MET A 67 -1.34 -0.93 4.82
C MET A 67 -0.13 -1.59 5.51
N ILE A 68 0.04 -2.91 5.38
CA ILE A 68 1.19 -3.64 5.95
C ILE A 68 2.51 -3.08 5.38
N THR A 69 2.57 -2.90 4.06
CA THR A 69 3.73 -2.35 3.38
C THR A 69 4.04 -0.93 3.87
N GLY A 70 3.00 -0.12 4.12
CA GLY A 70 3.16 1.22 4.67
C GLY A 70 3.80 1.24 6.05
N PHE A 71 3.39 0.35 6.95
CA PHE A 71 4.04 0.20 8.25
C PHE A 71 5.49 -0.30 8.13
N ALA A 72 5.79 -1.19 7.17
CA ALA A 72 7.15 -1.64 6.90
C ALA A 72 8.06 -0.50 6.38
N ILE A 73 7.54 0.36 5.50
CA ILE A 73 8.23 1.57 5.01
C ILE A 73 8.49 2.54 6.17
N LEU A 74 7.49 2.81 7.01
CA LEU A 74 7.64 3.65 8.20
C LEU A 74 8.69 3.09 9.15
N GLY A 75 8.63 1.80 9.46
CA GLY A 75 9.62 1.14 10.33
C GLY A 75 11.03 1.20 9.75
N THR A 76 11.18 1.01 8.44
CA THR A 76 12.47 1.15 7.73
C THR A 76 13.01 2.57 7.78
N ALA A 77 12.15 3.57 7.58
CA ALA A 77 12.55 4.98 7.68
C ALA A 77 12.96 5.34 9.11
N VAL A 78 12.17 4.96 10.13
CA VAL A 78 12.53 5.19 11.53
C VAL A 78 13.86 4.53 11.89
N ALA A 79 14.08 3.29 11.47
CA ALA A 79 15.35 2.60 11.70
C ALA A 79 16.52 3.27 10.96
N ALA A 80 16.31 3.70 9.72
CA ALA A 80 17.32 4.39 8.91
C ALA A 80 17.78 5.71 9.56
N TRP A 81 16.84 6.45 10.15
CA TRP A 81 17.08 7.76 10.76
C TRP A 81 17.60 7.67 12.20
N ARG A 82 17.32 6.59 12.93
CA ARG A 82 17.89 6.34 14.26
C ARG A 82 19.28 5.74 14.22
N GLY A 83 19.61 4.97 13.19
CA GLY A 83 20.93 4.37 13.01
C GLY A 83 21.95 5.30 12.36
N ASP A 84 23.23 5.00 12.52
CA ASP A 84 24.31 5.70 11.81
C ASP A 84 24.49 5.15 10.39
N HIS A 85 23.53 5.46 9.53
CA HIS A 85 23.50 5.03 8.14
C HIS A 85 23.79 6.18 7.18
N GLU A 86 24.32 5.85 6.01
CA GLU A 86 24.68 6.83 4.98
C GLU A 86 23.50 7.75 4.62
N ARG A 87 23.81 9.01 4.33
CA ARG A 87 22.82 10.04 3.96
C ARG A 87 21.92 9.58 2.81
N ARG A 88 22.43 8.81 1.85
CA ARG A 88 21.67 8.27 0.73
C ARG A 88 20.54 7.33 1.18
N ILE A 89 20.78 6.47 2.18
CA ILE A 89 19.78 5.53 2.71
C ILE A 89 18.69 6.30 3.47
N ARG A 90 19.09 7.29 4.28
CA ARG A 90 18.15 8.16 5.01
C ARG A 90 17.25 8.95 4.06
N LEU A 91 17.82 9.50 2.98
CA LEU A 91 17.06 10.20 1.94
C LEU A 91 16.13 9.26 1.18
N ALA A 92 16.61 8.10 0.74
CA ALA A 92 15.79 7.14 0.00
C ALA A 92 14.59 6.64 0.83
N SER A 93 14.81 6.35 2.11
CA SER A 93 13.73 5.95 3.03
C SER A 93 12.75 7.09 3.32
N ALA A 94 13.21 8.35 3.43
CA ALA A 94 12.35 9.51 3.55
C ALA A 94 11.50 9.74 2.29
N VAL A 95 12.10 9.60 1.10
CA VAL A 95 11.36 9.70 -0.17
C VAL A 95 10.29 8.61 -0.24
N ALA A 96 10.61 7.36 0.10
CA ALA A 96 9.62 6.27 0.11
C ALA A 96 8.45 6.58 1.07
N LEU A 97 8.75 7.14 2.25
CA LEU A 97 7.74 7.53 3.24
C LEU A 97 6.81 8.65 2.75
N VAL A 98 7.31 9.55 1.89
CA VAL A 98 6.51 10.63 1.29
C VAL A 98 5.72 10.15 0.06
N VAL A 99 6.34 9.33 -0.78
CA VAL A 99 5.71 8.80 -2.01
C VAL A 99 4.54 7.88 -1.69
N LEU A 100 4.60 7.11 -0.60
CA LEU A 100 3.54 6.19 -0.22
C LEU A 100 2.17 6.90 -0.01
N PRO A 101 2.04 7.96 0.81
CA PRO A 101 0.79 8.73 0.90
C PRO A 101 0.32 9.26 -0.46
N VAL A 102 1.23 9.72 -1.31
CA VAL A 102 0.87 10.17 -2.67
C VAL A 102 0.24 9.02 -3.47
N GLN A 103 0.82 7.82 -3.41
CA GLN A 103 0.24 6.62 -4.05
C GLN A 103 -1.14 6.26 -3.48
N VAL A 104 -1.32 6.34 -2.16
CA VAL A 104 -2.62 6.11 -1.51
C VAL A 104 -3.68 7.10 -2.00
N LEU A 105 -3.31 8.38 -2.12
CA LEU A 105 -4.21 9.42 -2.62
C LEU A 105 -4.53 9.24 -4.10
N LEU A 106 -3.55 8.86 -4.93
CA LEU A 106 -3.77 8.55 -6.34
C LEU A 106 -4.70 7.33 -6.51
N GLY A 107 -4.55 6.29 -5.69
CA GLY A 107 -5.48 5.15 -5.66
C GLY A 107 -6.87 5.51 -5.15
N ALA A 108 -7.00 6.40 -4.16
CA ALA A 108 -8.31 6.91 -3.75
C ALA A 108 -8.96 7.75 -4.88
N ASN A 109 -8.15 8.51 -5.62
CA ASN A 109 -8.60 9.33 -6.73
C ASN A 109 -9.21 8.49 -7.87
N THR A 110 -8.74 7.26 -8.11
CA THR A 110 -9.38 6.37 -9.10
C THR A 110 -10.82 6.06 -8.74
N ILE A 111 -11.13 6.00 -7.45
CA ILE A 111 -12.47 5.68 -6.95
C ILE A 111 -13.39 6.90 -7.06
N PHE A 112 -12.90 8.09 -6.68
CA PHE A 112 -13.72 9.30 -6.64
C PHE A 112 -13.95 9.95 -8.01
N ASN A 113 -12.98 9.87 -8.92
CA ASN A 113 -13.04 10.59 -10.21
C ASN A 113 -13.23 9.68 -11.42
N PHE A 114 -13.06 8.36 -11.27
CA PHE A 114 -13.21 7.40 -12.36
C PHE A 114 -14.18 6.26 -12.00
N GLY A 115 -14.82 6.32 -10.83
CA GLY A 115 -15.85 5.38 -10.39
C GLY A 115 -17.21 5.63 -11.04
N VAL A 116 -18.12 4.66 -10.95
CA VAL A 116 -19.48 4.62 -11.58
C VAL A 116 -20.37 5.87 -11.34
N LEU A 117 -19.97 6.78 -10.46
CA LEU A 117 -20.67 8.04 -10.14
C LEU A 117 -20.00 9.30 -10.74
N ALA A 118 -18.92 9.15 -11.51
CA ALA A 118 -18.26 10.21 -12.29
C ALA A 118 -18.70 10.20 -13.76
#